data_AF-A0A850Q2M2-F1
#
_entry.id   AF-A0A850Q2M2-F1
#
_cell.length_a   1.000
_cell.length_b   1.000
_cell.length_c   1.000
_cell.angle_alpha   90.00
_cell.angle_beta   90.00
_cell.angle_gamma   90.00
#
_symmetry.space_group_name_H-M   'P 1'
#
loop_
_entity.id
_entity.type
_entity.pdbx_description
1 polymer ?
#
loop_
_entity_poly.entity_id
_entity_poly.type
_entity_poly.pdbx_seq_one_letter_code
_entity_poly.pdbx_strand_id
1 'polypeptide(L)'
;MKRDIGAIAALCLALWALPAGAEISIEAVDACIAKAAEDGTNPNLCVDQAHTDCGTIAEDMHTVATLCFTEAQGVWGNAIATKLAEVQAKTDENIGAVAAIETKYDVLSALVQCDRMEELSRLTQSTADLVQRQKAGCQSTASGLAYVRLVWRARSLK
;
A
#
# COMPACT_ATOMS: atom_id res chain seq x y z
N MET A 1 -4.02 -27.38 61.64
CA MET A 1 -2.81 -26.70 61.15
C MET A 1 -2.98 -26.49 59.65
N LYS A 2 -3.53 -25.34 59.24
CA LYS A 2 -3.83 -24.99 57.84
C LYS A 2 -2.55 -24.45 57.20
N ARG A 3 -2.17 -24.94 56.02
CA ARG A 3 -1.12 -24.36 55.17
C ARG A 3 -1.81 -23.87 53.91
N ASP A 4 -1.95 -22.55 53.82
CA ASP A 4 -2.30 -21.86 52.59
C ASP A 4 -1.12 -22.00 51.62
N ILE A 5 -1.36 -22.61 50.46
CA ILE A 5 -0.40 -22.66 49.35
C ILE A 5 -1.02 -21.86 48.21
N GLY A 6 -0.29 -20.82 47.83
CA GLY A 6 -0.73 -19.75 46.98
C GLY A 6 -0.87 -20.10 45.50
N ALA A 7 -1.50 -19.14 44.83
CA ALA A 7 -1.76 -19.06 43.41
C ALA A 7 -0.52 -19.32 42.54
N ILE A 8 -0.70 -20.11 41.48
CA ILE A 8 0.14 -20.06 40.28
C ILE A 8 -0.81 -19.88 39.09
N ALA A 9 -0.78 -18.66 38.57
CA ALA A 9 -1.37 -18.30 37.29
C ALA A 9 -0.61 -19.00 36.16
N ALA A 10 -1.33 -19.68 35.27
CA ALA A 10 -0.81 -20.13 33.98
C ALA A 10 -1.78 -19.63 32.90
N LEU A 11 -1.67 -18.34 32.61
CA LEU A 11 -2.33 -17.68 31.48
C LEU A 11 -1.56 -18.06 30.20
N CYS A 12 -1.84 -19.25 29.67
CA CYS A 12 -1.39 -19.63 28.32
C CYS A 12 -2.29 -18.93 27.30
N LEU A 13 -2.09 -17.63 27.11
CA LEU A 13 -2.52 -16.94 25.90
C LEU A 13 -1.61 -17.44 24.77
N ALA A 14 -2.16 -18.34 23.96
CA ALA A 14 -1.56 -18.79 22.74
C ALA A 14 -1.22 -17.57 21.87
N LEU A 15 0.08 -17.34 21.67
CA LEU A 15 0.60 -16.45 20.66
C LEU A 15 0.11 -16.95 19.30
N TRP A 16 -0.92 -16.31 18.77
CA TRP A 16 -1.14 -16.30 17.33
C TRP A 16 -0.12 -15.32 16.76
N ALA A 17 1.08 -15.82 16.46
CA ALA A 17 2.00 -15.14 15.56
C ALA A 17 1.38 -15.22 14.15
N LEU A 18 0.48 -14.29 13.85
CA LEU A 18 0.13 -14.00 12.47
C LEU A 18 1.42 -13.58 11.75
N PRO A 19 1.65 -14.05 10.52
CA PRO A 19 2.72 -13.48 9.72
C PRO A 19 2.41 -11.98 9.61
N ALA A 20 3.35 -11.14 10.04
CA ALA A 20 3.27 -9.71 9.85
C ALA A 20 3.47 -9.41 8.35
N GLY A 21 2.45 -9.73 7.55
CA GLY A 21 2.31 -9.23 6.19
C GLY A 21 1.82 -7.78 6.25
N ALA A 22 2.15 -7.01 5.23
CA ALA A 22 1.65 -5.64 5.10
C ALA A 22 0.12 -5.66 4.93
N GLU A 23 -0.64 -5.59 6.02
CA GLU A 23 -2.10 -5.58 5.97
C GLU A 23 -2.60 -4.17 5.63
N ILE A 24 -2.38 -3.75 4.38
CA ILE A 24 -3.00 -2.52 3.87
C ILE A 24 -4.51 -2.73 3.86
N SER A 25 -5.21 -1.98 4.70
CA SER A 25 -6.67 -1.91 4.70
C SER A 25 -7.15 -0.93 3.63
N ILE A 26 -7.63 -1.46 2.50
CA ILE A 26 -8.24 -0.64 1.43
C ILE A 26 -9.48 0.09 1.93
N GLU A 27 -10.24 -0.49 2.86
CA GLU A 27 -11.37 0.18 3.51
C GLU A 27 -10.93 1.42 4.30
N ALA A 28 -9.84 1.31 5.07
CA ALA A 28 -9.28 2.46 5.80
C ALA A 28 -8.74 3.53 4.85
N VAL A 29 -8.13 3.11 3.73
CA VAL A 29 -7.67 4.02 2.68
C VAL A 29 -8.85 4.76 2.03
N ASP A 30 -9.93 4.05 1.68
CA ASP A 30 -11.13 4.66 1.11
C ASP A 30 -11.76 5.66 2.08
N ALA A 31 -11.83 5.33 3.38
CA ALA A 31 -12.29 6.25 4.41
C ALA A 31 -11.39 7.50 4.50
N CYS A 32 -10.07 7.33 4.42
CA CYS A 32 -9.12 8.43 4.38
C CYS A 32 -9.32 9.33 3.14
N ILE A 33 -9.48 8.74 1.95
CA ILE A 33 -9.72 9.49 0.71
C ILE A 33 -11.05 10.25 0.79
N ALA A 34 -12.09 9.62 1.33
CA ALA A 34 -13.39 10.27 1.52
C ALA A 34 -13.29 11.48 2.45
N LYS A 35 -12.58 11.32 3.57
CA LYS A 35 -12.31 12.42 4.51
C LYS A 35 -11.48 13.54 3.85
N ALA A 36 -10.45 13.20 3.09
CA ALA A 36 -9.65 14.20 2.37
C ALA A 36 -10.51 15.01 1.38
N ALA A 37 -11.50 14.38 0.75
CA ALA A 37 -12.45 15.05 -0.13
C ALA A 37 -13.40 16.00 0.62
N GLU A 38 -13.88 15.61 1.80
CA GLU A 38 -14.72 16.46 2.66
C GLU A 38 -13.94 17.66 3.20
N ASP A 39 -12.69 17.44 3.62
CA ASP A 39 -11.82 18.45 4.20
C ASP A 39 -11.12 19.33 3.14
N GLY A 40 -11.25 19.02 1.85
CA GLY A 40 -10.58 19.74 0.76
C GLY A 40 -9.05 19.64 0.79
N THR A 41 -8.52 18.52 1.30
CA THR A 41 -7.08 18.27 1.48
C THR A 41 -6.52 17.31 0.42
N ASN A 42 -5.20 17.10 0.44
CA ASN A 42 -4.52 16.22 -0.50
C ASN A 42 -4.73 14.74 -0.14
N PRO A 43 -5.44 13.93 -0.97
CA PRO A 43 -5.71 12.52 -0.66
C PRO A 43 -4.48 11.62 -0.80
N ASN A 44 -3.37 12.09 -1.38
CA ASN A 44 -2.16 11.28 -1.56
C ASN A 44 -1.52 10.87 -0.22
N LEU A 45 -1.76 11.63 0.85
CA LEU A 45 -1.28 11.31 2.21
C LEU A 45 -1.85 9.98 2.74
N CYS A 46 -2.98 9.51 2.19
CA CYS A 46 -3.55 8.22 2.55
C CYS A 46 -2.64 7.04 2.15
N VAL A 47 -1.80 7.21 1.12
CA VAL A 47 -0.81 6.19 0.73
C VAL A 47 0.32 6.14 1.74
N ASP A 48 0.83 7.29 2.19
CA ASP A 48 1.88 7.36 3.22
C ASP A 48 1.41 6.71 4.53
N GLN A 49 0.16 6.97 4.92
CA GLN A 49 -0.44 6.34 6.10
C GLN A 49 -0.55 4.81 5.94
N ALA A 50 -0.96 4.33 4.77
CA ALA A 50 -1.03 2.90 4.47
C ALA A 50 0.34 2.21 4.42
N HIS A 51 1.41 2.97 4.17
CA HIS A 51 2.79 2.48 4.12
C HIS A 51 3.57 2.66 5.42
N THR A 52 2.95 3.19 6.49
CA THR A 52 3.64 3.47 7.76
C THR A 52 4.32 2.23 8.32
N ASP A 53 3.67 1.08 8.28
CA ASP A 53 4.24 -0.17 8.81
C ASP A 53 5.48 -0.62 8.01
N CYS A 54 5.43 -0.57 6.68
CA CYS A 54 6.58 -0.89 5.85
C CYS A 54 7.72 0.15 5.98
N GLY A 55 7.37 1.42 6.15
CA GLY A 55 8.32 2.52 6.28
C GLY A 55 9.10 2.51 7.60
N THR A 56 8.47 2.00 8.67
CA THR A 56 9.06 1.97 10.04
C THR A 56 9.92 0.74 10.32
N ILE A 57 9.98 -0.22 9.39
CA ILE A 57 10.92 -1.36 9.49
C ILE A 57 12.35 -0.84 9.56
N ALA A 58 13.11 -1.37 10.52
CA ALA A 58 14.47 -0.95 10.85
C ALA A 58 15.38 -0.86 9.62
N GLU A 59 16.32 0.09 9.65
CA GLU A 59 17.18 0.40 8.50
C GLU A 59 18.04 -0.80 8.09
N ASP A 60 18.52 -1.61 9.03
CA ASP A 60 19.31 -2.82 8.76
C ASP A 60 18.46 -4.03 8.29
N MET A 61 17.13 -3.94 8.34
CA MET A 61 16.20 -5.00 7.92
C MET A 61 15.66 -4.78 6.49
N HIS A 62 16.53 -4.42 5.54
CA HIS A 62 16.15 -4.07 4.18
C HIS A 62 15.29 -5.13 3.48
N THR A 63 15.66 -6.40 3.55
CA THR A 63 14.93 -7.49 2.89
C THR A 63 13.49 -7.64 3.40
N VAL A 64 13.27 -7.39 4.70
CA VAL A 64 11.93 -7.44 5.31
C VAL A 64 11.09 -6.27 4.83
N ALA A 65 11.66 -5.07 4.79
CA ALA A 65 11.00 -3.90 4.23
C ALA A 65 10.65 -4.07 2.74
N THR A 66 11.57 -4.64 1.95
CA THR A 66 11.33 -4.98 0.54
C THR A 66 10.12 -5.90 0.39
N LEU A 67 10.06 -6.98 1.17
CA LEU A 67 8.92 -7.91 1.14
C LEU A 67 7.60 -7.20 1.47
N CYS A 68 7.58 -6.40 2.55
CA CYS A 68 6.42 -5.62 2.97
C CYS A 68 5.89 -4.74 1.83
N PHE A 69 6.77 -3.98 1.17
CA PHE A 69 6.38 -3.11 0.07
C PHE A 69 5.92 -3.87 -1.18
N THR A 70 6.52 -5.01 -1.49
CA THR A 70 6.10 -5.89 -2.59
C THR A 70 4.70 -6.46 -2.35
N GLU A 71 4.40 -6.92 -1.13
CA GLU A 71 3.06 -7.38 -0.76
C GLU A 71 2.03 -6.26 -0.86
N ALA A 72 2.38 -5.08 -0.32
CA ALA A 72 1.57 -3.87 -0.44
C ALA A 72 1.28 -3.50 -1.90
N GLN A 73 2.25 -3.61 -2.80
CA GLN A 73 2.06 -3.37 -4.23
C GLN A 73 1.01 -4.34 -4.82
N GLY A 74 1.04 -5.61 -4.42
CA GLY A 74 0.04 -6.61 -4.79
C GLY A 74 -1.36 -6.23 -4.32
N VAL A 75 -1.49 -5.77 -3.08
CA VAL A 75 -2.77 -5.27 -2.53
C VAL A 75 -3.30 -4.09 -3.36
N TRP A 76 -2.45 -3.12 -3.68
CA TRP A 76 -2.84 -1.99 -4.55
C TRP A 76 -3.27 -2.43 -5.94
N GLY A 77 -2.57 -3.38 -6.56
CA GLY A 77 -2.94 -3.93 -7.87
C GLY A 77 -4.35 -4.55 -7.86
N ASN A 78 -4.66 -5.32 -6.83
CA ASN A 78 -5.99 -5.92 -6.65
C ASN A 78 -7.07 -4.85 -6.41
N ALA A 79 -6.76 -3.82 -5.61
CA ALA A 79 -7.66 -2.71 -5.35
C ALA A 79 -7.97 -1.91 -6.63
N ILE A 80 -6.96 -1.64 -7.46
CA ILE A 80 -7.13 -1.00 -8.77
C ILE A 80 -8.04 -1.84 -9.68
N ALA A 81 -7.77 -3.15 -9.80
CA ALA A 81 -8.57 -4.03 -10.64
C ALA A 81 -10.04 -4.06 -10.19
N THR A 82 -10.26 -4.18 -8.88
CA THR A 82 -11.60 -4.14 -8.28
C THR A 82 -12.29 -2.81 -8.58
N LYS A 83 -11.58 -1.68 -8.40
CA LYS A 83 -12.16 -0.37 -8.62
C LYS A 83 -12.50 -0.10 -10.09
N LEU A 84 -11.66 -0.56 -11.02
CA LEU A 84 -11.95 -0.47 -12.46
C LEU A 84 -13.20 -1.27 -12.83
N ALA A 85 -13.38 -2.47 -12.27
CA ALA A 85 -14.59 -3.26 -12.48
C ALA A 85 -15.84 -2.53 -11.96
N GLU A 86 -15.76 -1.88 -10.78
CA GLU A 86 -16.84 -1.04 -10.27
C GLU A 86 -17.17 0.15 -11.17
N VAL A 87 -16.14 0.82 -11.71
CA VAL A 87 -16.32 1.97 -12.61
C VAL A 87 -16.99 1.52 -13.91
N GLN A 88 -16.55 0.40 -14.49
CA GLN A 88 -17.16 -0.17 -15.69
C GLN A 88 -18.62 -0.57 -15.47
N ALA A 89 -18.97 -1.08 -14.29
CA ALA A 89 -20.35 -1.45 -13.96
C ALA A 89 -21.30 -0.24 -13.77
N LYS A 90 -20.75 0.97 -13.60
CA LYS A 90 -21.50 2.20 -13.25
C LYS A 90 -21.47 3.27 -14.34
N THR A 91 -20.70 3.08 -15.41
CA THR A 91 -20.50 4.09 -16.46
C THR A 91 -20.72 3.49 -17.84
N ASP A 92 -20.88 4.35 -18.86
CA ASP A 92 -20.92 3.91 -20.24
C ASP A 92 -19.61 3.22 -20.63
N GLU A 93 -19.69 2.26 -21.56
CA GLU A 93 -18.54 1.45 -22.01
C GLU A 93 -17.31 2.30 -22.36
N ASN A 94 -17.52 3.41 -23.09
CA ASN A 94 -16.44 4.32 -23.47
C ASN A 94 -15.78 5.00 -22.26
N ILE A 95 -16.55 5.42 -21.25
CA ILE A 95 -16.04 6.08 -20.06
C ILE A 95 -15.23 5.08 -19.21
N GLY A 96 -15.77 3.88 -19.01
CA GLY A 96 -15.08 2.80 -18.32
C GLY A 96 -13.78 2.38 -19.01
N ALA A 97 -13.77 2.33 -20.35
CA ALA A 97 -12.57 2.04 -21.14
C ALA A 97 -11.50 3.13 -20.99
N VAL A 98 -11.89 4.41 -21.06
CA VAL A 98 -10.96 5.54 -20.85
C VAL A 98 -10.34 5.47 -19.45
N ALA A 99 -11.15 5.27 -18.39
CA ALA A 99 -10.64 5.15 -17.03
C ALA A 99 -9.62 4.01 -16.86
N ALA A 100 -9.87 2.87 -17.51
CA ALA A 100 -8.96 1.73 -17.51
C ALA A 100 -7.64 2.03 -18.24
N ILE A 101 -7.71 2.67 -19.41
CA ILE A 101 -6.53 3.07 -20.20
C ILE A 101 -5.69 4.08 -19.41
N GLU A 102 -6.32 5.14 -18.90
CA GLU A 102 -5.62 6.17 -18.13
C GLU A 102 -4.95 5.56 -16.90
N THR A 103 -5.66 4.74 -16.12
CA THR A 103 -5.11 4.09 -14.92
C THR A 103 -3.92 3.19 -15.27
N LYS A 104 -4.00 2.42 -16.38
CA LYS A 104 -2.88 1.60 -16.85
C LYS A 104 -1.64 2.43 -17.14
N TYR A 105 -1.78 3.54 -17.87
CA TYR A 105 -0.64 4.38 -18.22
C TYR A 105 -0.14 5.21 -17.03
N ASP A 106 -1.03 5.59 -16.11
CA ASP A 106 -0.69 6.23 -14.84
C ASP A 106 0.21 5.33 -13.97
N VAL A 107 -0.06 4.01 -13.93
CA VAL A 107 0.80 3.03 -13.26
C VAL A 107 2.11 2.83 -14.03
N LEU A 108 2.04 2.52 -15.33
CA LEU A 108 3.22 2.19 -16.13
C LEU A 108 4.24 3.33 -16.16
N SER A 109 3.79 4.56 -16.35
CA SER A 109 4.68 5.73 -16.36
C SER A 109 5.40 5.93 -15.03
N ALA A 110 4.71 5.71 -13.91
CA ALA A 110 5.30 5.81 -12.57
C ALA A 110 6.29 4.66 -12.30
N LEU A 111 5.98 3.43 -12.71
CA LEU A 111 6.90 2.29 -12.57
C LEU A 111 8.21 2.50 -13.34
N VAL A 112 8.15 3.08 -14.54
CA VAL A 112 9.35 3.46 -15.31
C VAL A 112 10.21 4.47 -14.55
N GLN A 113 9.60 5.41 -13.81
CA GLN A 113 10.38 6.32 -12.97
C GLN A 113 11.05 5.59 -11.79
N CYS A 114 10.38 4.59 -11.20
CA CYS A 114 11.00 3.77 -10.16
C CYS A 114 12.20 2.97 -10.69
N ASP A 115 12.10 2.40 -11.90
CA ASP A 115 13.23 1.71 -12.54
C ASP A 115 14.38 2.68 -12.83
N ARG A 116 14.07 3.88 -13.36
CA ARG A 116 15.09 4.93 -13.54
C ARG A 116 15.80 5.29 -12.23
N MET A 117 15.06 5.41 -11.12
CA MET A 117 15.67 5.69 -9.81
C MET A 117 16.56 4.53 -9.35
N GLU A 118 16.14 3.28 -9.55
CA GLU A 118 16.97 2.12 -9.25
C GLU A 118 18.31 2.17 -10.00
N GLU A 119 18.25 2.39 -11.33
CA GLU A 119 19.44 2.49 -12.18
C GLU A 119 20.39 3.59 -11.71
N LEU A 120 19.85 4.75 -11.33
CA LEU A 120 20.64 5.85 -10.77
C LEU A 120 21.22 5.51 -9.40
N SER A 121 20.45 4.89 -8.50
CA SER A 121 20.91 4.49 -7.16
C SER A 121 22.04 3.47 -7.22
N ARG A 122 22.07 2.59 -8.22
CA ARG A 122 23.17 1.63 -8.43
C ARG A 122 24.51 2.29 -8.75
N LEU A 123 24.51 3.56 -9.19
CA LEU A 123 25.73 4.33 -9.43
C LEU A 123 26.27 5.01 -8.16
N THR A 124 25.56 4.90 -7.04
CA THR A 124 25.96 5.43 -5.74
C THR A 124 26.64 4.37 -4.87
N GLN A 125 27.17 4.73 -3.70
CA GLN A 125 27.73 3.77 -2.73
C GLN A 125 26.65 3.01 -1.91
N SER A 126 25.42 2.91 -2.42
CA SER A 126 24.32 2.20 -1.76
C SER A 126 24.50 0.68 -1.86
N THR A 127 24.06 -0.04 -0.82
CA THR A 127 24.01 -1.51 -0.87
C THR A 127 22.90 -1.98 -1.80
N ALA A 128 23.06 -3.18 -2.38
CA ALA A 128 22.04 -3.76 -3.26
C ALA A 128 20.67 -3.90 -2.56
N ASP A 129 20.66 -4.32 -1.29
CA ASP A 129 19.43 -4.50 -0.52
C ASP A 129 18.71 -3.18 -0.24
N LEU A 130 19.47 -2.10 0.05
CA LEU A 130 18.88 -0.76 0.20
C LEU A 130 18.25 -0.27 -1.11
N VAL A 131 18.92 -0.49 -2.24
CA VAL A 131 18.38 -0.15 -3.56
C VAL A 131 17.08 -0.92 -3.85
N GLN A 132 17.02 -2.21 -3.49
CA GLN A 132 15.79 -3.00 -3.63
C GLN A 132 14.67 -2.53 -2.71
N ARG A 133 14.97 -2.17 -1.45
CA ARG A 133 13.99 -1.56 -0.53
C ARG A 133 13.40 -0.29 -1.11
N GLN A 134 14.25 0.60 -1.64
CA GLN A 134 13.82 1.86 -2.25
C GLN A 134 12.95 1.63 -3.49
N LYS A 135 13.35 0.67 -4.35
CA LYS A 135 12.58 0.31 -5.53
C LYS A 135 11.20 -0.22 -5.16
N ALA A 136 11.13 -1.21 -4.27
CA ALA A 136 9.86 -1.80 -3.83
C ALA A 136 8.94 -0.73 -3.22
N GLY A 137 9.49 0.14 -2.36
CA GLY A 137 8.77 1.29 -1.82
C GLY A 137 8.19 2.18 -2.92
N CYS A 138 9.01 2.61 -3.88
CA CYS A 138 8.57 3.43 -5.01
C CYS A 138 7.44 2.76 -5.80
N GLN A 139 7.58 1.48 -6.16
CA GLN A 139 6.60 0.76 -6.96
C GLN A 139 5.26 0.58 -6.22
N SER A 140 5.34 0.32 -4.91
CA SER A 140 4.17 0.25 -4.05
C SER A 140 3.46 1.61 -3.97
N THR A 141 4.20 2.69 -3.72
CA THR A 141 3.64 4.06 -3.63
C THR A 141 3.06 4.50 -4.97
N ALA A 142 3.72 4.22 -6.09
CA ALA A 142 3.21 4.49 -7.44
C ALA A 142 1.85 3.82 -7.67
N SER A 143 1.70 2.56 -7.23
CA SER A 143 0.45 1.80 -7.33
C SER A 143 -0.64 2.40 -6.42
N GLY A 144 -0.30 2.74 -5.16
CA GLY A 144 -1.24 3.41 -4.25
C GLY A 144 -1.71 4.77 -4.76
N LEU A 145 -0.82 5.58 -5.33
CA LEU A 145 -1.19 6.88 -5.90
C LEU A 145 -2.04 6.75 -7.17
N ALA A 146 -1.84 5.70 -7.97
CA ALA A 146 -2.73 5.40 -9.08
C ALA A 146 -4.13 5.00 -8.60
N TYR A 147 -4.22 4.20 -7.53
CA TYR A 147 -5.50 3.87 -6.89
C TYR A 147 -6.22 5.11 -6.36
N VAL A 148 -5.53 5.98 -5.60
CA VAL A 148 -6.10 7.25 -5.10
C VAL A 148 -6.66 8.09 -6.25
N ARG A 149 -5.90 8.25 -7.33
CA ARG A 149 -6.35 9.00 -8.52
C ARG A 149 -7.59 8.38 -9.16
N LEU A 150 -7.63 7.05 -9.30
CA LEU A 150 -8.78 6.34 -9.84
C LEU A 150 -10.02 6.54 -8.96
N VAL A 151 -9.91 6.34 -7.64
CA VAL A 151 -11.02 6.56 -6.70
C VAL A 151 -11.50 8.01 -6.76
N TRP A 152 -10.57 8.97 -6.79
CA TRP A 152 -10.89 10.39 -6.85
C TRP A 152 -11.63 10.77 -8.13
N ARG A 153 -11.13 10.36 -9.30
CA ARG A 153 -11.79 10.59 -10.60
C ARG A 153 -13.15 9.89 -10.67
N ALA A 154 -13.29 8.69 -10.10
CA ALA A 154 -14.56 7.99 -10.07
C ALA A 154 -15.67 8.73 -9.31
N ARG A 155 -15.32 9.67 -8.41
CA ARG A 155 -16.31 10.51 -7.71
C ARG A 155 -16.99 11.51 -8.63
N SER A 156 -16.31 11.97 -9.68
CA SER A 156 -16.87 12.89 -10.69
C SER A 156 -17.58 12.18 -11.84
N LEU A 157 -17.62 10.84 -11.84
CA LEU A 157 -18.35 10.03 -12.82
C LEU A 157 -19.79 9.71 -12.38
N LYS A 158 -20.22 10.20 -11.21
CA LYS A 158 -21.62 10.20 -10.76
C LYS A 158 -22.38 11.34 -11.43
#